data_AF-A0A7V8WEM8-F1
#
_entry.id   AF-A0A7V8WEM8-F1
#
_cell.length_a   1.000
_cell.length_b   1.000
_cell.length_c   1.000
_cell.angle_alpha   90.00
_cell.angle_beta   90.00
_cell.angle_gamma   90.00
#
_symmetry.space_group_name_H-M   'P 1'
#
loop_
_entity.id
_entity.type
_entity.pdbx_description
1 polymer ?
#
loop_
_entity_poly.entity_id
_entity_poly.type
_entity_poly.pdbx_seq_one_letter_code
_entity_poly.pdbx_strand_id
1 'polypeptide(L)' 'MATYRSPHPALHVPDMPLPDFVLARVAERGDRAAVIDGASGRTISYAQLPGLVDRAAAAL' A
#
# COMPACT_ATOMS: atom_id res chain seq x y z
N MET A 1 33.71 15.43 12.29
CA MET A 1 33.11 14.30 11.54
C MET A 1 32.27 14.88 10.42
N ALA A 2 32.48 14.43 9.18
CA ALA A 2 31.64 14.87 8.06
C ALA A 2 30.29 14.16 8.12
N THR A 3 29.20 14.93 8.08
CA THR A 3 27.84 14.41 7.97
C THR A 3 27.46 14.35 6.49
N TYR A 4 27.01 13.19 6.03
CA TYR A 4 26.50 13.01 4.68
C TYR A 4 24.96 12.99 4.72
N ARG A 5 24.32 13.75 3.82
CA ARG A 5 22.86 13.75 3.65
C ARG A 5 22.52 13.45 2.20
N SER A 6 21.30 12.96 1.99
CA SER A 6 20.75 12.73 0.66
C SER A 6 20.86 14.00 -0.21
N PRO A 7 21.22 13.89 -1.50
CA PRO A 7 21.18 15.01 -2.43
C PRO A 7 19.76 15.39 -2.85
N HIS A 8 18.76 14.56 -2.52
CA HIS A 8 17.36 14.81 -2.85
C HIS A 8 16.69 15.69 -1.78
N PRO A 9 15.70 16.52 -2.16
CA PRO A 9 14.91 17.30 -1.22
C PRO A 9 14.28 16.42 -0.15
N ALA A 10 14.15 16.97 1.06
CA ALA A 10 13.41 16.31 2.13
C ALA A 10 11.95 16.12 1.70
N LEU A 11 11.44 14.90 1.86
CA LEU A 11 10.05 14.59 1.61
C LEU A 11 9.22 14.84 2.87
N HIS A 12 8.02 15.40 2.69
CA HIS A 12 7.03 15.44 3.75
C HIS A 12 6.45 14.04 3.94
N VAL A 13 6.47 13.54 5.18
CA VAL A 13 5.80 12.31 5.58
C VAL A 13 4.48 12.73 6.24
N PRO A 14 3.32 12.38 5.65
CA PRO A 14 2.02 12.70 6.24
C PRO A 14 1.84 12.04 7.61
N ASP A 15 1.22 12.77 8.55
CA ASP A 15 0.80 12.23 9.84
C ASP A 15 -0.60 11.60 9.71
N MET A 16 -0.64 10.37 9.22
CA MET A 16 -1.87 9.60 9.03
C MET A 16 -1.63 8.09 9.16
N PRO A 17 -2.68 7.29 9.39
CA PRO A 17 -2.54 5.85 9.43
C PRO A 17 -1.95 5.28 8.13
N LEU A 18 -0.97 4.37 8.27
CA LEU A 18 -0.31 3.75 7.13
C LEU A 18 -1.28 3.05 6.16
N PRO A 19 -2.31 2.28 6.63
CA PRO A 19 -3.28 1.66 5.72
C PRO A 19 -4.01 2.68 4.86
N ASP A 20 -4.43 3.80 5.45
CA ASP A 20 -5.13 4.88 4.73
C ASP A 20 -4.21 5.50 3.67
N PHE A 21 -2.94 5.76 4.01
CA PHE A 21 -1.97 6.30 3.06
C PHE A 21 -1.70 5.36 1.88
N VAL A 22 -1.50 4.07 2.17
CA VAL A 22 -1.20 3.05 1.15
C VAL A 22 -2.41 2.80 0.27
N LEU A 23 -3.62 2.79 0.83
CA LEU A 23 -4.85 2.50 0.12
C LEU A 23 -5.48 3.72 -0.59
N ALA A 24 -4.95 4.93 -0.37
CA ALA A 24 -5.52 6.18 -0.88
C ALA A 24 -5.77 6.22 -2.41
N ARG A 25 -4.98 5.47 -3.20
CA ARG A 25 -5.02 5.49 -4.68
C ARG A 25 -5.38 4.15 -5.31
N VAL A 26 -5.98 3.24 -4.55
CA VAL A 26 -6.35 1.90 -5.07
C VAL A 26 -7.44 1.98 -6.14
N ALA A 27 -8.38 2.91 -5.99
CA ALA A 27 -9.45 3.12 -6.97
C ALA A 27 -8.90 3.51 -8.36
N GLU A 28 -7.83 4.30 -8.41
CA GLU A 28 -7.16 4.69 -9.67
C GLU A 28 -6.53 3.51 -10.41
N ARG A 29 -6.25 2.40 -9.70
CA ARG A 29 -5.55 1.23 -10.23
C ARG A 29 -6.49 0.10 -10.64
N GLY A 30 -7.76 0.14 -10.21
CA GLY A 30 -8.82 -0.76 -10.64
C GLY A 30 -8.43 -2.25 -10.56
N ASP A 31 -8.64 -2.96 -11.67
CA ASP A 31 -8.40 -4.41 -11.76
C ASP A 31 -6.93 -4.82 -11.89
N ARG A 32 -5.98 -3.86 -11.84
CA ARG A 32 -4.56 -4.18 -11.85
C ARG A 32 -4.21 -5.06 -10.64
N ALA A 33 -3.33 -6.04 -10.85
CA ALA A 33 -2.85 -6.90 -9.78
C ALA A 33 -2.15 -6.08 -8.68
N ALA A 34 -2.62 -6.24 -7.44
CA ALA A 34 -2.02 -5.67 -6.24
C ALA A 34 -1.17 -6.71 -5.50
N VAL A 35 -1.67 -7.94 -5.39
CA VAL A 35 -0.98 -9.08 -4.79
C VAL A 35 -1.14 -10.29 -5.70
N ILE A 36 -0.03 -11.00 -5.95
CA ILE A 36 -0.02 -12.26 -6.68
C ILE A 36 0.59 -13.31 -5.76
N ASP A 37 -0.18 -14.34 -5.46
CA ASP A 37 0.31 -15.53 -4.77
C ASP A 37 1.05 -16.43 -5.77
N GLY A 38 2.37 -16.51 -5.63
CA GLY A 38 3.22 -17.24 -6.56
C GLY A 38 3.01 -18.76 -6.56
N ALA A 39 2.50 -19.35 -5.47
CA ALA A 39 2.31 -20.79 -5.39
C ALA A 39 1.03 -21.25 -6.11
N SER A 40 -0.04 -20.48 -5.99
CA SER A 40 -1.35 -20.80 -6.56
C SER A 40 -1.66 -20.06 -7.86
N GLY A 41 -0.92 -19.00 -8.18
CA GLY A 41 -1.23 -18.06 -9.26
C GLY A 41 -2.44 -17.16 -8.97
N ARG A 42 -3.02 -17.25 -7.76
CA ARG A 42 -4.15 -16.41 -7.36
C ARG A 42 -3.73 -14.94 -7.32
N THR A 43 -4.56 -14.08 -7.90
CA THR A 43 -4.34 -12.63 -7.94
C THR A 43 -5.45 -11.90 -7.19
N ILE A 44 -5.06 -10.90 -6.41
CA ILE A 44 -5.95 -9.92 -5.79
C ILE A 44 -5.73 -8.58 -6.51
N SER A 45 -6.80 -7.98 -7.02
CA SER A 45 -6.73 -6.67 -7.67
C SER A 45 -6.72 -5.51 -6.67
N TYR A 46 -6.28 -4.33 -7.13
CA TYR A 46 -6.36 -3.10 -6.33
C TYR A 46 -7.81 -2.75 -5.96
N ALA A 47 -8.80 -3.07 -6.79
CA ALA A 47 -10.22 -2.89 -6.48
C ALA A 47 -10.72 -3.85 -5.37
N GLN A 48 -10.15 -5.05 -5.27
CA GLN A 48 -10.55 -6.07 -4.28
C GLN A 48 -9.85 -5.88 -2.93
N LEU A 49 -8.62 -5.37 -2.94
CA LEU A 49 -7.74 -5.32 -1.78
C LEU A 49 -8.35 -4.61 -0.55
N PRO A 50 -9.00 -3.43 -0.65
CA PRO A 50 -9.52 -2.72 0.52
C PRO A 50 -10.53 -3.56 1.30
N GLY A 51 -11.48 -4.19 0.61
CA GLY A 51 -12.49 -5.03 1.26
C GLY A 51 -11.93 -6.30 1.90
N LEU A 52 -10.74 -6.76 1.47
CA LEU A 52 -10.02 -7.86 2.14
C LEU A 52 -9.28 -7.37 3.39
N VAL A 53 -8.69 -6.17 3.33
CA VAL A 53 -8.05 -5.53 4.49
C VAL A 53 -9.09 -5.27 5.59
N ASP A 54 -10.25 -4.71 5.25
CA ASP A 54 -11.33 -4.44 6.22
C ASP A 54 -11.80 -5.72 6.91
N ARG A 55 -11.99 -6.80 6.15
CA ARG A 55 -12.37 -8.11 6.70
C ARG A 55 -11.30 -8.69 7.61
N ALA A 56 -10.03 -8.53 7.26
CA ALA A 56 -8.93 -8.99 8.10
C ALA A 56 -8.83 -8.18 9.40
N ALA A 57 -9.03 -6.86 9.33
CA ALA A 57 -9.02 -5.99 10.51
C ALA A 57 -10.20 -6.28 11.46
N ALA A 58 -11.39 -6.58 10.93
CA ALA A 58 -12.57 -6.90 11.73
C ALA A 58 -12.53 -8.28 12.43
N ALA A 59 -11.54 -9.11 12.13
CA ALA A 59 -11.40 -10.46 12.69
C ALA A 59 -10.42 -10.55 13.88
N LEU A 60 -9.86 -9.42 14.33
CA LEU A 60 -8.95 -9.27 15.47
C LEU A 60 -9.67 -8.60 16.65
#